data_AF-A0A656GF18-F1
#
_entry.id   AF-A0A656GF18-F1
#
_cell.length_a   1.000
_cell.length_b   1.000
_cell.length_c   1.000
_cell.angle_alpha   90.00
_cell.angle_beta   90.00
_cell.angle_gamma   90.00
#
_symmetry.space_group_name_H-M   'P 1'
#
loop_
_entity.id
_entity.type
_entity.pdbx_description
1 polymer ?
#
loop_
_entity_poly.entity_id
_entity_poly.type
_entity_poly.pdbx_seq_one_letter_code
_entity_poly.pdbx_strand_id
1 'polypeptide(L)'
;MLGKPNSSANEVTVIEWKVYMDFRAFYSGNALQFLASRQLAFSELEEVVKRQYADAQLALISSSPVHGIANAASDIDLICVTDDRQSDQSMASQIYHNEHHMEVVAFAREEVHNAFSQLATDAHKATAQKLVAFK
;
A
#
# COMPACT_ATOMS: atom_id res chain seq x y z
N MET A 1 -49.05 9.53 52.11
CA MET A 1 -47.86 10.33 51.73
C MET A 1 -46.92 9.42 50.95
N LEU A 2 -46.93 9.51 49.62
CA LEU A 2 -46.05 8.74 48.74
C LEU A 2 -45.00 9.72 48.18
N GLY A 3 -43.73 9.46 48.50
CA GLY A 3 -42.60 10.31 48.16
C GLY A 3 -42.34 10.35 46.64
N LYS A 4 -41.89 11.51 46.16
CA LYS A 4 -41.51 11.74 44.76
C LYS A 4 -40.29 10.88 44.36
N PRO A 5 -40.20 10.41 43.11
CA PRO A 5 -39.00 9.74 42.62
C PRO A 5 -37.84 10.74 42.47
N ASN A 6 -36.68 10.33 42.97
CA ASN A 6 -35.42 11.07 42.91
C ASN A 6 -34.87 11.07 41.47
N SER A 7 -34.82 12.23 40.82
CA SER A 7 -34.23 12.41 39.48
C SER A 7 -32.76 12.79 39.62
N SER A 8 -31.85 11.83 39.73
CA SER A 8 -30.43 12.09 39.47
C SER A 8 -30.14 11.82 37.99
N ALA A 9 -29.90 12.87 37.22
CA ALA A 9 -29.43 12.75 35.85
C ALA A 9 -28.02 12.13 35.88
N ASN A 10 -27.89 10.89 35.39
CA ASN A 10 -26.58 10.33 35.11
C ASN A 10 -26.01 11.06 33.89
N GLU A 11 -25.03 11.92 34.12
CA GLU A 11 -24.26 12.57 33.07
C GLU A 11 -23.43 11.50 32.36
N VAL A 12 -23.89 11.07 31.18
CA VAL A 12 -23.13 10.17 30.32
C VAL A 12 -22.03 10.99 29.65
N THR A 13 -20.80 10.85 30.15
CA THR A 13 -19.63 11.44 29.49
C THR A 13 -19.29 10.57 28.27
N VAL A 14 -19.60 11.04 27.06
CA VAL A 14 -19.14 10.42 25.82
C VAL A 14 -17.69 10.81 25.61
N ILE A 15 -16.76 9.89 25.88
CA ILE A 15 -15.34 10.08 25.55
C ILE A 15 -15.16 9.66 24.08
N GLU A 16 -15.14 10.63 23.17
CA GLU A 16 -14.72 10.39 21.79
C GLU A 16 -13.21 10.17 21.73
N TRP A 17 -12.79 8.90 21.67
CA TRP A 17 -11.42 8.54 21.30
C TRP A 17 -11.26 8.63 19.78
N LYS A 18 -10.91 9.81 19.26
CA LYS A 18 -10.37 9.92 17.89
C LYS A 18 -8.92 9.48 17.88
N VAL A 19 -8.68 8.17 17.75
CA VAL A 19 -7.36 7.68 17.36
C VAL A 19 -7.19 8.00 15.88
N TYR A 20 -6.46 9.08 15.56
CA TYR A 20 -5.99 9.31 14.20
C TYR A 20 -4.90 8.29 13.92
N MET A 21 -5.21 7.27 13.10
CA MET A 21 -4.21 6.32 12.63
C MET A 21 -3.26 7.06 11.68
N ASP A 22 -1.97 7.08 12.00
CA ASP A 22 -0.94 7.42 11.02
C ASP A 22 -0.76 6.23 10.09
N PHE A 23 -1.49 6.26 8.97
CA PHE A 23 -1.43 5.21 7.97
C PHE A 23 -0.03 5.01 7.40
N ARG A 24 0.76 6.08 7.24
CA ARG A 24 2.12 5.96 6.71
C ARG A 24 3.01 5.19 7.69
N ALA A 25 2.97 5.55 8.97
CA ALA A 25 3.71 4.85 10.01
C ALA A 25 3.25 3.39 10.13
N PHE A 26 1.94 3.14 10.02
CA PHE A 26 1.37 1.79 10.04
C PHE A 26 1.91 0.91 8.88
N TYR A 27 1.75 1.36 7.64
CA TYR A 27 2.17 0.59 6.45
C TYR A 27 3.69 0.37 6.40
N SER A 28 4.47 1.40 6.71
CA SER A 28 5.94 1.28 6.76
C SER A 28 6.41 0.40 7.91
N GLY A 29 5.76 0.46 9.06
CA GLY A 29 6.03 -0.42 10.21
C GLY A 29 5.79 -1.90 9.88
N ASN A 30 4.69 -2.22 9.21
CA ASN A 30 4.38 -3.60 8.80
C ASN A 30 5.43 -4.14 7.83
N ALA A 31 5.79 -3.34 6.82
CA ALA A 31 6.81 -3.72 5.84
C ALA A 31 8.19 -3.90 6.50
N LEU A 32 8.59 -3.01 7.41
CA LEU A 32 9.85 -3.14 8.16
C LEU A 32 9.89 -4.43 8.98
N GLN A 33 8.81 -4.75 9.70
CA GLN A 33 8.73 -5.98 10.50
C GLN A 33 8.81 -7.23 9.62
N PHE A 34 8.10 -7.24 8.49
CA PHE A 34 8.16 -8.33 7.54
C PHE A 34 9.59 -8.51 7.00
N LEU A 35 10.23 -7.46 6.49
CA LEU A 35 11.59 -7.54 5.96
C LEU A 35 12.61 -7.96 7.02
N ALA A 36 12.50 -7.43 8.25
CA ALA A 36 13.35 -7.85 9.36
C ALA A 36 13.20 -9.35 9.67
N SER A 37 11.98 -9.88 9.64
CA SER A 37 11.74 -11.32 9.82
C SER A 37 12.35 -12.19 8.71
N ARG A 38 12.54 -11.59 7.52
CA ARG A 38 13.17 -12.19 6.34
C ARG A 38 14.68 -11.91 6.27
N GLN A 39 15.25 -11.22 7.27
CA GLN A 39 16.65 -10.79 7.27
C GLN A 39 17.02 -9.93 6.04
N LEU A 40 16.05 -9.18 5.52
CA LEU A 40 16.20 -8.25 4.41
C LEU A 40 16.12 -6.79 4.89
N ALA A 41 16.71 -5.89 4.11
CA ALA A 41 16.58 -4.45 4.27
C ALA A 41 15.99 -3.80 3.00
N PHE A 42 15.38 -2.62 3.14
CA PHE A 42 14.89 -1.85 1.99
C PHE A 42 15.99 -1.52 0.97
N SER A 43 17.20 -1.19 1.44
CA SER A 43 18.34 -0.93 0.56
C SER A 43 18.70 -2.15 -0.31
N GLU A 44 18.53 -3.36 0.22
CA GLU A 44 18.78 -4.59 -0.54
C GLU A 44 17.71 -4.80 -1.62
N LEU A 45 16.45 -4.49 -1.34
CA LEU A 45 15.39 -4.50 -2.36
C LEU A 45 15.66 -3.48 -3.47
N GLU A 46 16.15 -2.28 -3.13
CA GLU A 46 16.55 -1.28 -4.12
C GLU A 46 17.69 -1.79 -5.01
N GLU A 47 18.69 -2.44 -4.45
CA GLU A 47 19.78 -3.06 -5.21
C GLU A 47 19.25 -4.16 -6.14
N VAL A 48 18.35 -5.02 -5.64
CA VAL A 48 17.71 -6.08 -6.44
C VAL A 48 16.97 -5.48 -7.64
N VAL A 49 16.14 -4.46 -7.41
CA VAL A 49 15.39 -3.78 -8.47
C VAL A 49 16.33 -3.13 -9.48
N LYS A 50 17.39 -2.44 -9.03
CA LYS A 50 18.35 -1.77 -9.91
C LYS A 50 19.17 -2.72 -10.78
N ARG A 51 19.35 -3.98 -10.36
CA ARG A 51 19.96 -5.01 -11.22
C ARG A 51 19.08 -5.35 -12.42
N GLN A 52 17.76 -5.28 -12.27
CA GLN A 52 16.81 -5.56 -13.34
C GLN A 52 16.50 -4.29 -14.16
N TYR A 53 16.34 -3.15 -13.49
CA TYR A 53 15.98 -1.86 -14.07
C TYR A 53 16.97 -0.80 -13.59
N ALA A 54 18.06 -0.61 -14.34
CA ALA A 54 19.18 0.23 -13.92
C ALA A 54 18.80 1.71 -13.68
N ASP A 55 17.75 2.20 -14.35
CA ASP A 55 17.20 3.54 -14.23
C ASP A 55 16.08 3.64 -13.18
N ALA A 56 15.78 2.57 -12.44
CA ALA A 56 14.75 2.60 -11.42
C ALA A 56 15.05 3.65 -10.35
N GLN A 57 14.09 4.55 -10.16
CA GLN A 57 14.24 5.70 -9.25
C GLN A 57 13.77 5.38 -7.85
N LEU A 58 12.80 4.47 -7.73
CA LEU A 58 12.15 4.08 -6.49
C LEU A 58 11.78 2.59 -6.55
N ALA A 59 11.88 1.91 -5.41
CA ALA A 59 11.33 0.58 -5.20
C ALA A 59 10.32 0.66 -4.06
N LEU A 60 9.10 0.18 -4.30
CA LEU A 60 8.01 0.14 -3.34
C LEU A 60 7.66 -1.32 -3.10
N ILE A 61 7.62 -1.74 -1.84
CA ILE A 61 7.02 -3.01 -1.47
C ILE A 61 5.49 -2.86 -1.47
N SER A 62 4.78 -3.81 -2.05
CA SER A 62 3.31 -3.80 -2.14
C SER A 62 2.69 -5.01 -1.46
N SER A 63 1.37 -5.19 -1.61
CA SER A 63 0.67 -6.43 -1.25
C SER A 63 0.67 -6.78 0.24
N SER A 64 0.86 -8.06 0.58
CA SER A 64 0.63 -8.57 1.95
C SER A 64 1.55 -7.97 3.05
N PRO A 65 2.83 -7.61 2.77
CA PRO A 65 3.70 -7.01 3.78
C PRO A 65 3.21 -5.66 4.29
N VAL A 66 2.81 -4.76 3.40
CA VAL A 66 2.35 -3.42 3.83
C VAL A 66 1.07 -3.52 4.66
N HIS A 67 0.18 -4.46 4.34
CA HIS A 67 -1.09 -4.64 5.06
C HIS A 67 -0.96 -5.42 6.38
N GLY A 68 0.24 -5.87 6.76
CA GLY A 68 0.47 -6.56 8.04
C GLY A 68 -0.11 -7.98 8.09
N ILE A 69 -0.34 -8.60 6.93
CA ILE A 69 -0.90 -9.96 6.81
C ILE A 69 0.09 -10.95 6.16
N ALA A 70 1.29 -10.49 5.80
CA ALA A 70 2.34 -11.35 5.27
C ALA A 70 2.84 -12.34 6.33
N ASN A 71 3.22 -13.52 5.86
CA ASN A 71 3.83 -14.57 6.66
C ASN A 71 5.12 -15.09 5.97
N ALA A 72 5.78 -16.08 6.57
CA ALA A 72 7.04 -16.60 6.06
C ALA A 72 6.93 -17.27 4.66
N ALA A 73 5.74 -17.57 4.17
CA ALA A 73 5.52 -18.10 2.82
C ALA A 73 5.02 -17.03 1.84
N SER A 74 4.83 -15.78 2.28
CA SER A 74 4.41 -14.69 1.40
C SER A 74 5.53 -14.27 0.45
N ASP A 75 5.17 -14.10 -0.82
CA ASP A 75 6.04 -13.51 -1.83
C ASP A 75 6.32 -12.02 -1.55
N ILE A 76 7.39 -11.51 -2.16
CA ILE A 76 7.80 -10.11 -2.07
C ILE A 76 7.46 -9.42 -3.39
N ASP A 77 6.34 -8.72 -3.39
CA ASP A 77 5.91 -7.93 -4.54
C ASP A 77 6.51 -6.51 -4.47
N LEU A 78 7.12 -6.10 -5.57
CA LEU A 78 7.81 -4.84 -5.74
C LEU A 78 7.20 -4.07 -6.92
N ILE A 79 7.09 -2.77 -6.75
CA ILE A 79 6.77 -1.82 -7.80
C ILE A 79 7.93 -0.86 -7.93
N CYS A 80 8.38 -0.58 -9.15
CA CYS A 80 9.37 0.45 -9.41
C CYS A 80 8.91 1.43 -10.48
N VAL A 81 9.53 2.61 -10.47
CA VAL A 81 9.30 3.66 -11.47
C VAL A 81 10.57 3.87 -12.28
N THR A 82 10.44 3.73 -13.60
CA THR A 82 11.49 3.96 -14.61
C THR A 82 11.20 5.22 -15.41
N ASP A 83 12.18 5.73 -16.16
CA ASP A 83 11.92 6.87 -17.06
C ASP A 83 11.18 6.41 -18.32
N ASP A 84 11.64 5.29 -18.91
CA ASP A 84 11.08 4.74 -20.14
C ASP A 84 10.08 3.61 -19.87
N ARG A 85 9.13 3.45 -20.80
CA ARG A 85 8.18 2.33 -20.79
C ARG A 85 8.91 1.02 -20.97
N GLN A 86 8.72 0.15 -19.99
CA GLN A 86 8.99 -1.26 -20.17
C GLN A 86 7.79 -1.79 -20.96
N SER A 87 8.01 -2.30 -22.18
CA SER A 87 7.02 -2.73 -23.19
C SER A 87 5.53 -2.87 -22.78
N ASP A 88 4.59 -2.59 -23.67
CA ASP A 88 3.13 -2.65 -23.40
C ASP A 88 2.58 -4.03 -22.96
N GLN A 89 3.41 -5.09 -22.91
CA GLN A 89 3.08 -6.44 -22.43
C GLN A 89 3.97 -6.90 -21.27
N SER A 90 4.63 -5.97 -20.56
CA SER A 90 5.60 -6.32 -19.54
C SER A 90 4.93 -7.06 -18.38
N MET A 91 5.10 -8.38 -18.36
CA MET A 91 4.83 -9.18 -17.17
C MET A 91 5.81 -8.79 -16.06
N ALA A 92 5.39 -9.00 -14.81
CA ALA A 92 6.29 -8.83 -13.67
C ALA A 92 7.57 -9.64 -13.88
N SER A 93 8.73 -9.01 -13.68
CA SER A 93 10.00 -9.73 -13.71
C SER A 93 10.13 -10.54 -12.43
N GLN A 94 10.44 -11.82 -12.59
CA GLN A 94 10.64 -12.76 -11.51
C GLN A 94 12.11 -12.77 -11.11
N ILE A 95 12.41 -12.45 -9.85
CA ILE A 95 13.77 -12.36 -9.33
C ILE A 95 13.91 -13.29 -8.13
N TYR A 96 14.96 -14.11 -8.15
CA TYR A 96 15.36 -14.93 -7.02
C TYR A 96 16.61 -14.34 -6.36
N HIS A 97 16.52 -14.00 -5.08
CA HIS A 97 17.62 -13.38 -4.33
C HIS A 97 17.61 -13.86 -2.88
N ASN A 98 18.75 -14.38 -2.39
CA ASN A 98 18.91 -14.85 -1.00
C ASN A 98 17.76 -15.75 -0.51
N GLU A 99 17.39 -16.75 -1.32
CA GLU A 99 16.28 -17.68 -1.04
C GLU A 99 14.87 -17.07 -1.07
N HIS A 100 14.75 -15.81 -1.49
CA HIS A 100 13.47 -15.14 -1.63
C HIS A 100 13.04 -15.06 -3.09
N HIS A 101 11.78 -15.40 -3.31
CA HIS A 101 11.08 -15.12 -4.55
C HIS A 101 10.52 -13.70 -4.50
N MET A 102 10.87 -12.90 -5.50
CA MET A 102 10.44 -11.51 -5.61
C MET A 102 9.88 -11.26 -7.00
N GLU A 103 8.77 -10.53 -7.06
CA GLU A 103 8.18 -10.09 -8.32
C GLU A 103 8.34 -8.58 -8.41
N VAL A 104 8.82 -8.05 -9.54
CA VAL A 104 8.89 -6.60 -9.75
C VAL A 104 8.12 -6.19 -10.99
N VAL A 105 7.23 -5.22 -10.81
CA VAL A 105 6.55 -4.53 -11.90
C VAL A 105 7.16 -3.13 -12.04
N ALA A 106 7.54 -2.78 -13.26
CA ALA A 106 8.04 -1.45 -13.59
C ALA A 106 6.96 -0.65 -14.31
N PHE A 107 6.77 0.60 -13.87
CA PHE A 107 5.95 1.59 -14.57
C PHE A 107 6.82 2.75 -15.01
N ALA A 108 6.63 3.22 -16.24
CA ALA A 108 7.20 4.50 -16.62
C ALA A 108 6.56 5.63 -15.81
N ARG A 109 7.35 6.68 -15.54
CA ARG A 109 6.87 7.89 -14.88
C ARG A 109 5.61 8.47 -15.53
N GLU A 110 5.55 8.44 -16.86
CA GLU A 110 4.39 8.91 -17.63
C GLU A 110 3.13 8.07 -17.33
N GLU A 111 3.25 6.75 -17.22
CA GLU A 111 2.12 5.86 -16.91
C GLU A 111 1.55 6.13 -15.53
N VAL A 112 2.42 6.31 -14.54
CA VAL A 112 2.02 6.68 -13.18
C VAL A 112 1.30 8.03 -13.18
N HIS A 113 1.85 9.03 -13.89
CA HIS A 113 1.23 10.35 -14.00
C HIS A 113 -0.15 10.31 -14.66
N ASN A 114 -0.28 9.55 -15.76
CA ASN A 114 -1.54 9.36 -16.48
C ASN A 114 -2.58 8.66 -15.59
N ALA A 115 -2.18 7.63 -14.84
CA ALA A 115 -3.05 6.92 -13.92
C ALA A 115 -3.57 7.83 -12.79
N PHE A 116 -2.72 8.65 -12.18
CA PHE A 116 -3.16 9.62 -11.17
C PHE A 116 -4.10 10.69 -11.74
N SER A 117 -3.82 11.19 -12.94
CA SER A 117 -4.67 12.16 -13.63
C SER A 117 -6.06 11.58 -13.94
N GLN A 118 -6.09 10.32 -14.37
CA GLN A 118 -7.33 9.58 -14.60
C GLN A 118 -8.10 9.34 -13.30
N LEU A 119 -7.41 8.90 -12.24
CA LEU A 119 -8.02 8.68 -10.93
C LEU A 119 -8.65 9.96 -10.35
N ALA A 120 -7.96 11.10 -10.47
CA ALA A 120 -8.50 12.40 -10.04
C ALA A 120 -9.76 12.76 -10.84
N THR A 121 -9.73 12.56 -12.16
CA THR A 121 -10.90 12.77 -13.03
C THR A 121 -12.07 11.88 -12.61
N ASP A 122 -11.80 10.61 -12.32
CA ASP A 122 -12.82 9.65 -11.91
C ASP A 122 -13.37 9.92 -10.52
N ALA A 123 -12.56 10.41 -9.58
CA ALA A 123 -13.00 10.76 -8.24
C ALA A 123 -14.19 11.73 -8.26
N HIS A 124 -14.20 12.66 -9.22
CA HIS A 124 -15.25 13.66 -9.41
C HIS A 124 -16.50 13.18 -10.17
N LYS A 125 -16.48 11.96 -10.73
CA LYS A 125 -17.66 11.37 -11.37
C LYS A 125 -18.69 10.91 -10.35
N ALA A 126 -19.98 11.06 -10.67
CA ALA A 126 -21.05 10.52 -9.85
C ALA A 126 -20.99 8.98 -9.81
N THR A 127 -21.46 8.35 -8.73
CA THR A 127 -21.42 6.89 -8.54
C THR A 127 -22.02 6.11 -9.72
N ALA A 128 -23.10 6.64 -10.33
CA ALA A 128 -23.72 6.04 -11.50
C ALA A 128 -22.80 6.04 -12.75
N GLN A 129 -21.96 7.06 -12.91
CA GLN A 129 -21.01 7.16 -14.02
C GLN A 129 -19.79 6.25 -13.81
N LYS A 130 -19.38 6.04 -12.55
CA LYS A 130 -18.30 5.10 -12.19
C LYS A 130 -18.69 3.66 -12.53
N LEU A 131 -19.92 3.25 -12.21
CA LEU A 131 -20.39 1.88 -12.44
C LEU A 131 -20.55 1.50 -13.92
N VAL A 132 -20.80 2.47 -14.81
CA VAL A 132 -20.90 2.21 -16.27
C VAL A 132 -19.54 1.88 -16.89
N ALA A 133 -18.44 2.40 -16.33
CA ALA A 133 -17.09 2.15 -16.81
C ALA A 133 -16.51 0.77 -16.40
N PHE A 134 -17.22 0.00 -15.57
CA PHE A 134 -16.83 -1.34 -15.10
C PHE A 134 -17.49 -2.50 -15.87
N LYS A 135 -18.10 -2.24 -17.03
CA LYS A 135 -18.62 -3.28 -17.93
C LYS A 135 -17.59 -3.65 -18.99
#